data_AF-A0A2E8TI71-F1
#
_entry.id   AF-A0A2E8TI71-F1
#
_cell.length_a   1.000
_cell.length_b   1.000
_cell.length_c   1.000
_cell.angle_alpha   90.00
_cell.angle_beta   90.00
_cell.angle_gamma   90.00
#
_symmetry.space_group_name_H-M   'P 1'
#
loop_
_entity.id
_entity.type
_entity.pdbx_description
1 polymer ?
#
loop_
_entity_poly.entity_id
_entity_poly.type
_entity_poly.pdbx_seq_one_letter_code
_entity_poly.pdbx_strand_id
1 'polypeptide(L)' 'MKLKNLALLFLLCIISNFIHAQCAMCKAAVESNLDSGGLKGAGLNDGILFLMSMPYLAMLIFAIAFYYNKKTNNASRKIL' A
#
# COMPACT_ATOMS: atom_id res chain seq x y z
N MET A 1 31.59 -8.90 -0.83
CA MET A 1 31.07 -7.63 -0.31
C MET A 1 32.05 -7.10 0.72
N LYS A 2 32.49 -5.84 0.65
CA LYS A 2 33.49 -5.31 1.61
C LYS A 2 32.93 -5.40 3.04
N LEU A 3 33.79 -5.66 4.04
CA LEU A 3 33.40 -5.85 5.45
C LEU A 3 32.54 -4.69 5.99
N LYS A 4 32.83 -3.46 5.55
CA LYS A 4 32.03 -2.26 5.87
C LYS A 4 30.58 -2.35 5.39
N ASN A 5 30.35 -2.90 4.21
CA ASN A 5 29.00 -3.07 3.66
C ASN A 5 28.24 -4.17 4.39
N LEU A 6 28.94 -5.21 4.85
CA LEU A 6 28.34 -6.28 5.64
C LEU A 6 27.97 -5.80 7.06
N ALA A 7 28.86 -5.02 7.69
CA ALA A 7 28.60 -4.38 8.98
C ALA A 7 27.41 -3.39 8.91
N LEU A 8 27.32 -2.61 7.83
CA LEU A 8 26.20 -1.71 7.60
C LEU A 8 24.88 -2.47 7.43
N LEU A 9 24.88 -3.57 6.69
CA LEU A 9 23.69 -4.41 6.50
C LEU A 9 23.21 -5.01 7.83
N PHE A 10 24.15 -5.51 8.64
CA PHE A 10 23.86 -6.09 9.95
C PHE A 10 23.28 -5.05 10.91
N LEU A 11 23.84 -3.83 10.92
CA LEU A 11 23.32 -2.71 11.72
C LEU A 11 21.88 -2.34 11.33
N LEU A 12 21.58 -2.29 10.03
CA LEU A 12 20.23 -2.00 9.53
C LEU A 12 19.21 -3.07 9.95
N CYS A 13 19.59 -4.35 9.96
CA CYS A 13 18.73 -5.44 10.43
C CYS A 13 18.46 -5.38 11.94
N ILE A 14 19.43 -4.92 12.74
CA ILE A 14 19.20 -4.74 14.19
C ILE A 14 18.22 -3.61 14.43
N ILE A 15 18.40 -2.47 13.75
CA ILE A 15 17.53 -1.29 13.90
C ILE A 15 16.08 -1.61 13.51
N SER A 16 15.85 -2.44 12.49
CA SER A 16 14.48 -2.80 12.08
C SER A 16 13.70 -3.56 13.17
N ASN A 17 14.36 -4.26 14.08
CA ASN A 17 13.72 -4.94 15.21
C ASN A 17 13.29 -3.97 16.33
N PHE A 18 13.94 -2.80 16.42
CA PHE A 18 13.58 -1.73 17.35
C PHE A 18 12.53 -0.78 16.78
N ILE A 19 12.34 -0.80 15.46
CA ILE A 19 11.21 -0.15 14.81
C ILE A 19 10.01 -1.09 14.97
N HIS A 20 9.37 -1.04 16.14
CA HIS A 20 8.04 -1.63 16.28
C HIS A 20 7.15 -1.05 15.19
N ALA A 21 6.53 -1.91 14.36
CA ALA A 21 5.49 -1.49 13.44
C ALA A 21 4.35 -0.87 14.27
N GLN A 22 4.38 0.45 14.40
CA GLN A 22 3.44 1.21 15.23
C GLN A 22 2.00 1.05 14.77
N CYS A 23 1.77 0.45 13.60
CA CYS A 23 0.44 0.19 13.06
C CYS A 23 -0.46 -0.58 14.05
N ALA A 24 0.03 -1.60 14.76
CA ALA A 24 -0.80 -2.38 15.70
C ALA A 24 -1.01 -1.67 17.05
N MET A 25 0.01 -1.00 17.59
CA MET A 25 -0.12 -0.27 18.86
C MET A 25 -0.89 1.04 18.72
N CYS A 26 -0.67 1.80 17.65
CA CYS A 26 -1.45 3.01 17.36
C CYS A 26 -2.91 2.66 17.08
N LYS A 27 -3.18 1.53 16.42
CA LYS A 27 -4.55 1.05 16.21
C LYS A 27 -5.24 0.69 17.54
N ALA A 28 -4.58 -0.07 18.42
CA ALA A 28 -5.15 -0.42 19.72
C ALA A 28 -5.38 0.81 20.62
N ALA A 29 -4.45 1.78 20.59
CA ALA A 29 -4.60 3.05 21.30
C ALA A 29 -5.77 3.87 20.73
N VAL A 30 -5.93 3.92 19.41
CA VAL A 30 -7.07 4.59 18.76
C VAL A 30 -8.40 3.91 19.11
N GLU A 31 -8.47 2.58 19.02
CA GLU A 31 -9.69 1.81 19.34
C GLU A 31 -10.10 2.02 20.80
N SER A 32 -9.16 1.95 21.74
CA SER A 32 -9.44 2.23 23.16
C SER A 32 -9.86 3.69 23.42
N ASN A 33 -9.37 4.66 22.64
CA ASN A 33 -9.84 6.05 22.72
C ASN A 33 -11.28 6.19 22.20
N LEU A 34 -11.65 5.47 21.14
CA LEU A 34 -13.00 5.47 20.59
C LEU A 34 -14.01 4.80 21.53
N ASP A 35 -13.64 3.66 22.12
CA ASP A 35 -14.49 2.92 23.07
C ASP A 35 -14.75 3.68 24.37
N SER A 36 -13.82 4.56 24.76
CA SER A 36 -13.96 5.45 25.93
C SER A 36 -14.66 6.79 25.61
N GLY A 37 -15.23 6.93 24.40
CA GLY A 37 -15.98 8.11 23.97
C GLY A 37 -15.12 9.26 23.41
N GLY A 38 -13.82 9.04 23.24
CA GLY A 38 -12.92 9.97 22.57
C GLY A 38 -13.08 9.92 21.04
N LEU A 39 -12.82 11.03 20.36
CA LEU A 39 -12.95 11.13 18.89
C LEU A 39 -11.64 10.82 18.14
N LYS A 40 -10.56 10.53 18.86
CA LYS A 40 -9.23 10.35 18.28
C LYS A 40 -9.18 9.04 17.49
N GLY A 41 -9.10 9.17 16.17
CA GLY A 41 -9.01 8.06 15.21
C GLY A 41 -10.36 7.56 14.68
N ALA A 42 -11.43 8.33 14.89
CA ALA A 42 -12.70 8.14 14.18
C ALA A 42 -12.44 8.24 12.66
N GLY A 43 -12.95 7.28 11.89
CA GLY A 43 -12.76 7.23 10.43
C GLY A 43 -11.42 6.67 9.96
N LEU A 44 -10.56 6.15 10.85
CA LEU A 44 -9.28 5.53 10.44
C LEU A 44 -9.47 4.35 9.48
N ASN A 45 -10.47 3.50 9.72
CA ASN A 45 -10.79 2.37 8.84
C ASN A 45 -11.24 2.82 7.44
N ASP A 46 -12.01 3.91 7.37
CA ASP A 46 -12.43 4.50 6.10
C ASP A 46 -11.23 5.05 5.32
N GLY A 47 -10.26 5.66 6.03
CA GLY A 47 -8.99 6.10 5.44
C GLY A 47 -8.15 4.94 4.90
N ILE A 48 -8.09 3.80 5.61
CA ILE A 48 -7.40 2.60 5.14
C ILE A 48 -8.07 2.03 3.89
N LEU A 49 -9.41 1.90 3.90
CA LEU A 49 -10.18 1.45 2.74
C LEU A 49 -10.00 2.38 1.54
N PHE A 50 -9.97 3.69 1.76
CA PHE A 50 -9.69 4.68 0.72
C PHE A 50 -8.30 4.48 0.10
N LEU A 51 -7.25 4.35 0.91
CA LEU A 51 -5.88 4.12 0.43
C LEU A 51 -5.74 2.78 -0.29
N MET A 52 -6.37 1.72 0.22
CA MET A 52 -6.37 0.40 -0.42
C MET A 52 -7.16 0.38 -1.72
N SER A 53 -8.18 1.22 -1.90
CA SER A 53 -8.95 1.27 -3.15
C SER A 53 -8.12 1.74 -4.36
N MET A 54 -7.14 2.62 -4.12
CA MET A 54 -6.32 3.26 -5.17
C MET A 54 -5.61 2.25 -6.10
N PRO A 55 -4.85 1.24 -5.61
CA PRO A 55 -4.22 0.25 -6.49
C PRO A 55 -5.22 -0.59 -7.30
N TYR A 56 -6.41 -0.89 -6.77
CA TYR A 56 -7.44 -1.62 -7.53
C TYR A 56 -8.02 -0.78 -8.67
N LEU A 57 -8.28 0.51 -8.41
CA LEU A 57 -8.74 1.45 -9.45
C LEU A 57 -7.67 1.61 -10.55
N ALA A 58 -6.41 1.76 -10.15
CA ALA A 58 -5.30 1.88 -11.10
C ALA A 58 -5.20 0.64 -12.01
N MET A 59 -5.30 -0.58 -11.43
CA MET A 59 -5.30 -1.82 -12.21
C MET A 59 -6.50 -1.91 -13.17
N LEU A 60 -7.69 -1.52 -12.70
CA LEU A 60 -8.90 -1.54 -13.52
C LEU A 60 -8.77 -0.61 -14.74
N ILE A 61 -8.32 0.63 -14.52
CA ILE A 61 -8.10 1.61 -15.59
C ILE A 61 -7.07 1.08 -16.59
N PHE A 62 -5.96 0.53 -16.11
CA PHE A 62 -4.92 -0.04 -16.95
C PHE A 62 -5.45 -1.21 -17.80
N ALA A 63 -6.18 -2.14 -17.20
CA ALA A 63 -6.75 -3.28 -17.90
C ALA A 63 -7.74 -2.86 -18.99
N ILE A 64 -8.61 -1.88 -18.69
CA ILE A 64 -9.56 -1.32 -19.64
C ILE A 64 -8.82 -0.65 -20.81
N ALA A 65 -7.86 0.23 -20.51
CA ALA A 65 -7.07 0.91 -21.54
C ALA A 65 -6.32 -0.09 -22.43
N PHE A 66 -5.72 -1.12 -21.85
CA PHE A 66 -5.02 -2.17 -22.59
C PHE A 66 -5.97 -2.96 -23.51
N TYR A 67 -7.15 -3.35 -23.00
CA TYR A 67 -8.15 -4.08 -23.78
C TYR A 67 -8.62 -3.27 -25.00
N TYR A 68 -8.95 -2.00 -24.82
CA TYR A 68 -9.37 -1.14 -25.92
C TYR A 68 -8.26 -0.90 -26.95
N ASN A 69 -7.03 -0.64 -26.50
CA ASN A 69 -5.86 -0.51 -27.38
C ASN A 69 -5.61 -1.78 -28.20
N LYS A 70 -5.77 -2.96 -27.61
CA LYS A 70 -5.63 -4.23 -28.33
C LYS A 70 -6.76 -4.45 -29.34
N LYS A 71 -8.00 -4.14 -28.97
CA LYS A 71 -9.17 -4.28 -29.86
C LYS A 71 -9.07 -3.38 -31.08
N THR A 72 -8.67 -2.11 -30.92
CA THR A 72 -8.49 -1.19 -32.06
C THR A 72 -7.35 -1.62 -32.98
N ASN A 73 -6.20 -2.06 -32.43
CA ASN A 73 -5.10 -2.55 -33.26
C ASN A 73 -5.44 -3.81 -34.04
N ASN A 74 -6.17 -4.75 -33.42
CA ASN A 74 -6.63 -5.97 -34.09
C ASN A 74 -7.70 -5.69 -35.16
N ALA A 75 -8.55 -4.68 -34.97
CA ALA A 75 -9.53 -4.26 -35.98
C ALA A 75 -8.82 -3.65 -37.21
N SER A 76 -7.86 -2.74 -36.99
CA SER A 76 -7.08 -2.14 -38.09
C SER A 76 -6.22 -3.15 -38.84
N ARG A 77 -5.67 -4.18 -38.16
CA ARG A 77 -4.91 -5.24 -38.82
C ARG A 77 -5.74 -6.23 -39.65
N LYS A 78 -7.07 -6.23 -39.52
CA LYS A 78 -7.98 -7.11 -40.27
C LYS A 78 -8.52 -6.46 -41.56
N ILE A 79 -8.30 -5.15 -41.71
CA ILE A 79 -8.73 -4.35 -42.86
C ILE A 79 -7.60 -4.21 -43.90
N LEU A 80 -6.33 -4.33 -43.48
CA LEU A 80 -5.17 -4.59 -44.34
C LEU A 80 -5.08 -6.08 -44.68
#